data_AF-A0A0F9RNS4-F1
#
_entry.id   AF-A0A0F9RNS4-F1
#
_cell.length_a   1.000
_cell.length_b   1.000
_cell.length_c   1.000
_cell.angle_alpha   90.00
_cell.angle_beta   90.00
_cell.angle_gamma   90.00
#
_symmetry.space_group_name_H-M   'P 1'
#
loop_
_entity.id
_entity.type
_entity.pdbx_description
1 polymer ?
#
loop_
_entity_poly.entity_id
_entity_poly.type
_entity_poly.pdbx_seq_one_letter_code
_entity_poly.pdbx_strand_id
1 'polypeptide(L)' 'MIIQFHTPKGIVPIDSDTVTDAELAGINMGRQKLDAYLSEMPRDLAAEITSLKVEADGLRTKLKAAGVIQ' A
#
# COMPACT_ATOMS: atom_id res chain seq x y z
N MET A 1 8.48 5.35 -6.94
CA MET A 1 7.95 3.96 -6.91
C MET A 1 7.34 3.66 -8.27
N ILE A 2 7.65 2.51 -8.90
CA ILE A 2 7.10 2.17 -10.23
C ILE A 2 5.74 1.47 -10.09
N ILE A 3 4.72 2.05 -10.70
CA ILE A 3 3.35 1.53 -10.81
C ILE A 3 3.12 1.08 -12.25
N GLN A 4 2.51 -0.08 -12.45
CA GLN A 4 2.18 -0.60 -13.78
C GLN A 4 0.69 -0.44 -14.08
N PHE A 5 0.36 0.45 -15.02
CA PHE A 5 -1.02 0.66 -15.48
C PHE A 5 -1.33 -0.24 -16.66
N HIS A 6 -2.41 -1.03 -16.57
CA HIS A 6 -2.89 -1.85 -17.67
C HIS A 6 -3.86 -1.03 -18.53
N THR A 7 -3.44 -0.72 -19.75
CA THR A 7 -4.24 0.01 -20.74
C THR A 7 -4.62 -0.93 -21.90
N PRO A 8 -5.61 -0.56 -22.74
CA PRO A 8 -5.92 -1.33 -23.95
C PRO A 8 -4.74 -1.49 -24.92
N LYS A 9 -3.71 -0.64 -24.80
CA LYS A 9 -2.49 -0.67 -25.64
C LYS A 9 -1.33 -1.43 -25.00
N GLY A 10 -1.49 -1.95 -23.78
CA GLY A 10 -0.47 -2.66 -23.02
C GLY A 10 -0.22 -2.07 -21.63
N ILE A 11 0.87 -2.54 -21.01
CA ILE A 11 1.30 -2.12 -19.68
C ILE A 11 2.16 -0.86 -19.79
N VAL A 12 1.79 0.19 -19.08
CA VAL A 12 2.55 1.44 -18.99
C VAL A 12 3.16 1.54 -17.59
N PRO A 13 4.49 1.42 -17.44
CA PRO A 13 5.15 1.68 -16.17
C PRO A 13 5.26 3.20 -15.94
N ILE A 14 4.84 3.65 -14.76
CA ILE A 14 4.95 5.04 -14.32
C ILE A 14 5.72 5.08 -13.01
N ASP A 15 6.78 5.87 -12.96
CA ASP A 15 7.45 6.19 -11.71
C ASP A 15 6.75 7.35 -11.00
N SER A 16 6.03 7.04 -9.92
CA SER A 16 5.28 8.01 -9.13
C SER A 16 6.12 9.18 -8.59
N ASP A 17 7.43 9.01 -8.47
CA ASP A 17 8.31 10.05 -7.91
C ASP A 17 8.76 11.07 -8.98
N THR A 18 8.79 10.66 -10.25
CA THR A 18 9.37 11.45 -11.35
C THR A 18 8.39 11.75 -12.48
N VAL A 19 7.19 11.16 -12.46
CA VAL A 19 6.19 11.33 -13.52
C VAL A 19 5.72 12.77 -13.69
N THR A 20 5.69 13.20 -14.95
CA THR A 20 5.20 14.51 -15.37
C THR A 20 3.70 14.49 -15.69
N ASP A 21 3.05 15.65 -15.65
CA ASP A 21 1.62 15.77 -15.95
C ASP A 21 1.30 15.38 -17.41
N ALA A 22 2.25 15.57 -18.33
CA ALA A 22 2.13 15.15 -19.72
C ALA A 22 2.12 13.62 -19.88
N GLU A 23 2.95 12.91 -19.11
CA GLU A 23 2.97 11.44 -19.09
C GLU A 23 1.70 10.87 -18.47
N LEU A 24 1.18 11.50 -17.42
CA LEU A 24 -0.12 11.13 -16.84
C LEU A 24 -1.27 11.36 -17.83
N ALA A 25 -1.25 12.49 -18.55
CA ALA A 25 -2.24 12.77 -19.59
C ALA A 25 -2.23 11.71 -20.71
N GLY A 26 -1.04 11.17 -21.04
CA GLY A 26 -0.88 10.08 -22.02
C GLY A 26 -1.63 8.80 -21.66
N ILE A 27 -1.94 8.57 -20.38
CA ILE A 27 -2.74 7.43 -19.89
C ILE A 27 -4.14 7.85 -19.41
N ASN A 28 -4.62 9.03 -19.78
CA ASN A 28 -5.89 9.60 -19.30
C ASN A 28 -5.99 9.67 -17.76
N MET A 29 -4.85 9.87 -17.09
CA MET A 29 -4.76 10.06 -15.65
C MET A 29 -4.37 11.52 -15.34
N GLY A 30 -4.85 12.03 -14.21
CA GLY A 30 -4.42 13.34 -13.69
C GLY A 30 -3.76 13.15 -12.33
N ARG A 31 -3.00 14.17 -11.88
CA ARG A 31 -2.27 14.12 -10.60
C ARG A 31 -3.18 13.76 -9.41
N GLN A 32 -4.35 14.38 -9.30
CA GLN A 32 -5.33 14.05 -8.26
C GLN A 32 -5.76 12.56 -8.26
N LYS A 33 -5.95 11.97 -9.44
CA LYS A 33 -6.31 10.54 -9.54
C LYS A 33 -5.14 9.63 -9.16
N LEU A 34 -3.92 10.01 -9.53
CA LEU A 34 -2.72 9.29 -9.12
C LEU A 34 -2.56 9.34 -7.60
N ASP A 35 -2.72 10.51 -7.00
CA ASP A 35 -2.59 10.68 -5.54
C ASP A 35 -3.66 9.90 -4.78
N ALA A 36 -4.90 9.90 -5.27
CA ALA A 36 -5.97 9.07 -4.71
C ALA A 36 -5.61 7.57 -4.81
N TYR A 37 -5.15 7.12 -5.98
CA TYR A 37 -4.73 5.74 -6.20
C TYR A 37 -3.57 5.34 -5.27
N LEU A 38 -2.59 6.22 -5.07
CA LEU A 38 -1.48 6.04 -4.15
C LEU A 38 -1.90 6.04 -2.68
N SER A 39 -2.93 6.81 -2.33
CA SER A 39 -3.47 6.86 -0.97
C SER A 39 -4.30 5.63 -0.62
N GLU A 40 -4.94 5.02 -1.62
CA GLU A 40 -5.70 3.78 -1.51
C GLU A 40 -4.81 2.54 -1.64
N MET A 41 -3.63 2.67 -2.26
CA MET A 41 -2.65 1.58 -2.28
C MET A 41 -2.24 1.25 -0.84
N PRO A 42 -2.39 -0.02 -0.41
CA PRO A 42 -2.05 -0.43 0.95
C PRO A 42 -0.58 -0.08 1.23
N ARG A 43 -0.38 0.84 2.18
CA ARG A 43 0.93 1.31 2.59
C ARG A 43 1.61 0.22 3.40
N ASP A 44 2.71 -0.27 2.83
CA ASP A 44 3.73 -1.11 3.46
C ASP A 44 3.19 -2.17 4.43
N LEU A 45 2.66 -3.24 3.83
CA LEU A 45 2.23 -4.47 4.52
C LEU A 45 3.25 -4.97 5.54
N ALA A 46 4.56 -4.70 5.37
CA ALA A 46 5.57 -5.13 6.32
C ALA A 46 5.46 -4.39 7.66
N ALA A 47 5.17 -3.10 7.65
CA ALA A 47 4.96 -2.31 8.87
C ALA A 47 3.64 -2.70 9.55
N GLU A 48 2.59 -2.94 8.78
CA GLU A 48 1.29 -3.38 9.29
C GLU A 48 1.37 -4.79 9.91
N ILE A 49 2.06 -5.73 9.27
CA ILE A 49 2.36 -7.06 9.82
C ILE A 49 3.17 -6.96 11.12
N THR A 50 4.14 -6.05 11.18
CA THR A 50 4.95 -5.86 12.38
C THR A 50 4.08 -5.34 13.53
N SER A 51 3.19 -4.38 13.27
CA SER A 51 2.24 -3.87 14.27
C SER A 51 1.29 -4.96 14.77
N LEU A 52 0.71 -5.74 13.86
CA LEU A 52 -0.21 -6.83 14.20
C LEU A 52 0.46 -7.92 15.03
N LYS A 53 1.73 -8.24 14.76
CA LYS A 53 2.50 -9.19 15.57
C LYS A 53 2.69 -8.70 17.01
N VAL A 54 3.03 -7.42 17.18
CA VAL A 54 3.21 -6.83 18.52
C VAL A 54 1.88 -6.86 19.30
N GLU A 55 0.76 -6.53 18.65
CA GLU A 55 -0.56 -6.62 19.29
C GLU A 55 -0.92 -8.06 19.66
N ALA A 56 -0.67 -9.02 18.77
CA ALA A 56 -0.94 -10.44 19.02
C ALA A 56 -0.12 -10.98 20.20
N ASP A 57 1.17 -10.63 20.29
CA ASP A 57 2.04 -11.03 21.39
C ASP A 57 1.61 -10.39 22.72
N GLY A 58 1.16 -9.13 22.68
CA GLY A 58 0.57 -8.44 23.82
C GLY A 58 -0.70 -9.12 24.33
N LEU A 59 -1.60 -9.49 23.42
CA LEU A 59 -2.82 -10.24 23.74
C LEU A 59 -2.50 -11.63 24.30
N ARG A 60 -1.55 -12.34 23.69
CA ARG A 60 -1.11 -13.66 24.16
C ARG A 60 -0.55 -13.60 25.59
N THR A 61 0.22 -12.56 25.90
CA THR A 61 0.75 -12.33 27.25
C THR A 61 -0.38 -12.10 28.26
N LYS A 62 -1.37 -11.27 27.90
CA LYS A 62 -2.54 -11.02 28.75
C LYS A 62 -3.36 -12.29 29.01
N LEU A 63 -3.56 -13.12 27.98
CA LEU A 63 -4.32 -14.37 28.11
C LEU A 63 -3.58 -15.42 28.95
N LYS A 64 -2.25 -15.49 28.86
CA LYS A 64 -1.42 -16.31 29.76
C LYS A 64 -1.52 -15.84 31.21
N ALA A 65 -1.40 -14.53 31.43
CA ALA A 65 -1.54 -13.94 32.77
C ALA A 65 -2.94 -14.17 33.37
N ALA A 66 -3.97 -14.22 32.53
CA ALA A 66 -5.34 -14.54 32.93
C ALA A 66 -5.60 -16.06 33.08
N GLY A 67 -4.61 -16.93 32.83
CA GLY A 67 -4.76 -18.39 32.93
C GLY A 67 -5.66 -19.02 31.87
N VAL A 68 -6.03 -18.27 30.83
CA VAL A 68 -6.92 -18.73 29.74
C VAL A 68 -6.17 -19.67 28.79
N ILE A 69 -4.86 -19.44 28.63
CA ILE A 69 -3.96 -20.25 27.80
C ILE A 69 -2.64 -20.48 28.55
N GLN A 70 -1.91 -21.55 28.20
CA GLN A 70 -0.60 -21.88 28.79
C GLN A 70 0.55 -21.06 28.20
#